data_AF-A0A6B2BV05-F1
#
_entry.id   AF-A0A6B2BV05-F1
#
_cell.length_a   1.000
_cell.length_b   1.000
_cell.length_c   1.000
_cell.angle_alpha   90.00
_cell.angle_beta   90.00
_cell.angle_gamma   90.00
#
_symmetry.space_group_name_H-M   'P 1'
#
loop_
_entity.id
_entity.type
_entity.pdbx_description
1 polymer ?
#
loop_
_entity_poly.entity_id
_entity_poly.type
_entity_poly.pdbx_seq_one_letter_code
_entity_poly.pdbx_strand_id
1 'polypeptide(L)'
;MIKEPTDALVVDSDNLLVDNFSKIDDEMCKLGYGFYNVADSSWNNFPIKRSKRIGEINVNGLIFPIFSYKVYGIYNMIFFIGPKQAVKFDKEILKKINVKAMNDIKNSLIRIDQRFRNYISDETTLGFIYYYSGIKNVPWIIGTQHKYHASTSITDKKTFKMIRALTFSKLGRNLIGKSYPRMNWFYVRYKLAYITRTISMLF
;
A
#
# COMPACT_ATOMS: atom_id res chain seq x y z
N MET A 1 11.10 9.02 -32.69
CA MET A 1 11.52 8.77 -31.29
C MET A 1 10.27 8.80 -30.43
N ILE A 2 9.72 7.62 -30.09
CA ILE A 2 8.53 7.54 -29.25
C ILE A 2 8.98 7.94 -27.85
N LYS A 3 8.53 9.10 -27.34
CA LYS A 3 8.66 9.42 -25.92
C LYS A 3 7.88 8.35 -25.18
N GLU A 4 8.56 7.49 -24.43
CA GLU A 4 7.87 6.58 -23.51
C GLU A 4 6.95 7.43 -22.62
N PRO A 5 5.66 7.10 -22.51
CA PRO A 5 4.77 7.80 -21.60
C PRO A 5 5.33 7.61 -20.18
N THR A 6 5.79 8.69 -19.58
CA THR A 6 6.40 8.69 -18.24
C THR A 6 5.36 8.66 -17.13
N ASP A 7 4.10 8.73 -17.50
CA ASP A 7 2.96 8.82 -16.59
C ASP A 7 2.13 7.56 -16.79
N ALA A 8 1.85 6.88 -15.68
CA ALA A 8 1.10 5.64 -15.71
C ALA A 8 0.12 5.57 -14.54
N LEU A 9 -1.00 4.90 -14.80
CA LEU A 9 -1.98 4.51 -13.82
C LEU A 9 -2.00 2.98 -13.78
N VAL A 10 -1.61 2.40 -12.66
CA VAL A 10 -1.67 0.95 -12.44
C VAL A 10 -2.92 0.67 -11.62
N VAL A 11 -3.82 -0.14 -12.17
CA VAL A 11 -5.12 -0.49 -11.56
C VAL A 11 -5.08 -1.95 -11.13
N ASP A 12 -5.63 -2.24 -9.96
CA ASP A 12 -5.82 -3.61 -9.50
C ASP A 12 -6.78 -4.37 -10.41
N SER A 13 -6.55 -5.67 -10.58
CA SER A 13 -7.23 -6.50 -11.59
C SER A 13 -8.73 -6.69 -11.34
N ASP A 14 -9.18 -6.53 -10.11
CA ASP A 14 -10.57 -6.68 -9.67
C ASP A 14 -11.31 -5.32 -9.53
N ASN A 15 -10.68 -4.25 -10.02
CA ASN A 15 -11.16 -2.89 -9.89
C ASN A 15 -11.46 -2.22 -11.23
N LEU A 16 -12.53 -1.43 -11.24
CA LEU A 16 -12.82 -0.49 -12.31
C LEU A 16 -12.63 0.94 -11.84
N LEU A 17 -12.16 1.78 -12.76
CA LEU A 17 -12.22 3.23 -12.60
C LEU A 17 -13.66 3.71 -12.83
N VAL A 18 -14.04 4.81 -12.19
CA VAL A 18 -15.32 5.47 -12.47
C VAL A 18 -15.33 6.06 -13.89
N ASP A 19 -16.49 6.15 -14.52
CA ASP A 19 -16.61 6.58 -15.94
C ASP A 19 -15.99 7.95 -16.23
N ASN A 20 -16.00 8.85 -15.25
CA ASN A 20 -15.43 10.20 -15.35
C ASN A 20 -13.98 10.30 -14.81
N PHE A 21 -13.27 9.19 -14.63
CA PHE A 21 -11.95 9.19 -14.00
C PHE A 21 -10.90 10.00 -14.78
N SER A 22 -10.97 10.06 -16.11
CA SER A 22 -10.06 10.90 -16.90
C SER A 22 -10.12 12.37 -16.48
N LYS A 23 -11.33 12.91 -16.27
CA LYS A 23 -11.53 14.26 -15.76
C LYS A 23 -11.02 14.43 -14.32
N ILE A 24 -11.12 13.38 -13.51
CA ILE A 24 -10.55 13.36 -12.15
C ILE A 24 -9.02 13.44 -12.21
N ASP A 25 -8.36 12.65 -13.06
CA ASP A 25 -6.90 12.68 -13.25
C ASP A 25 -6.45 14.05 -13.76
N ASP A 26 -7.17 14.65 -14.72
CA ASP A 26 -6.87 15.98 -15.23
C ASP A 26 -6.91 17.06 -14.14
N GLU A 27 -7.96 17.09 -13.32
CA GLU A 27 -8.08 18.06 -12.21
C GLU A 27 -7.01 17.82 -11.12
N MET A 28 -6.71 16.56 -10.80
CA MET A 28 -5.61 16.22 -9.88
C MET A 28 -4.26 16.72 -10.42
N CYS A 29 -3.99 16.50 -11.71
CA CYS A 29 -2.77 16.95 -12.37
C CYS A 29 -2.66 18.48 -12.43
N LYS A 30 -3.77 19.21 -12.67
CA LYS A 30 -3.80 20.68 -12.61
C LYS A 30 -3.41 21.23 -11.23
N LEU A 31 -3.78 20.51 -10.17
CA LEU A 31 -3.37 20.83 -8.79
C LEU A 31 -1.93 20.39 -8.46
N GLY A 32 -1.20 19.80 -9.41
CA GLY A 32 0.18 19.37 -9.26
C GLY A 32 0.34 17.97 -8.67
N TYR A 33 -0.73 17.16 -8.59
CA TYR A 33 -0.64 15.78 -8.11
C TYR A 33 -0.26 14.80 -9.23
N GLY A 34 1.04 14.66 -9.50
CA GLY A 34 1.57 13.60 -10.39
C GLY A 34 1.69 12.21 -9.74
N PHE A 35 1.40 12.10 -8.45
CA PHE A 35 1.48 10.86 -7.68
C PHE A 35 0.38 10.78 -6.62
N TYR A 36 -0.49 9.78 -6.71
CA TYR A 36 -1.57 9.54 -5.76
C TYR A 36 -2.16 8.12 -5.88
N ASN A 37 -2.82 7.66 -4.82
CA ASN A 37 -3.62 6.44 -4.85
C ASN A 37 -5.08 6.74 -5.21
N VAL A 38 -5.73 5.78 -5.84
CA VAL A 38 -7.17 5.78 -6.06
C VAL A 38 -7.79 4.66 -5.26
N ALA A 39 -8.93 4.95 -4.63
CA ALA A 39 -9.68 3.98 -3.85
C ALA A 39 -11.19 4.10 -4.09
N ASP A 40 -11.93 3.15 -3.56
CA ASP A 40 -13.38 3.07 -3.52
C ASP A 40 -13.91 3.73 -2.25
N SER A 41 -15.09 4.31 -2.38
CA SER A 41 -15.94 4.82 -1.31
C SER A 41 -16.21 3.78 -0.20
N SER A 42 -16.11 2.48 -0.47
CA SER A 42 -16.30 1.42 0.55
C SER A 42 -15.26 1.45 1.68
N TRP A 43 -14.15 2.18 1.53
CA TRP A 43 -13.12 2.41 2.56
C TRP A 43 -13.57 3.38 3.69
N ASN A 44 -14.81 3.27 4.14
CA ASN A 44 -15.54 4.34 4.81
C ASN A 44 -15.21 4.59 6.29
N ASN A 45 -14.20 3.94 6.88
CA ASN A 45 -13.96 4.14 8.32
C ASN A 45 -12.49 4.22 8.74
N PHE A 46 -11.67 3.20 8.51
CA PHE A 46 -10.34 3.18 9.14
C PHE A 46 -9.28 4.04 8.43
N PRO A 47 -9.11 3.98 7.09
CA PRO A 47 -8.10 4.79 6.42
C PRO A 47 -8.45 6.28 6.39
N ILE A 48 -9.73 6.62 6.24
CA ILE A 48 -10.21 8.02 6.31
C ILE A 48 -9.87 8.61 7.69
N LYS A 49 -10.14 7.89 8.79
CA LYS A 49 -9.80 8.35 10.16
C LYS A 49 -8.31 8.59 10.38
N ARG A 50 -7.45 7.88 9.64
CA ARG A 50 -5.97 8.06 9.69
C ARG A 50 -5.45 9.05 8.63
N SER A 51 -6.32 9.55 7.77
CA SER A 51 -5.97 10.49 6.71
C SER A 51 -6.27 11.93 7.13
N LYS A 52 -5.53 12.87 6.54
CA LYS A 52 -5.83 14.30 6.62
C LYS A 52 -6.45 14.75 5.30
N ARG A 53 -7.59 15.44 5.31
CA ARG A 53 -8.09 16.13 4.11
C ARG A 53 -7.12 17.26 3.77
N ILE A 54 -6.64 17.28 2.53
CA ILE A 54 -5.64 18.25 2.04
C ILE A 54 -6.17 19.13 0.91
N GLY A 55 -7.34 18.82 0.37
CA GLY A 55 -7.99 19.61 -0.68
C GLY A 55 -9.23 18.93 -1.22
N GLU A 56 -9.67 19.39 -2.38
CA GLU A 56 -10.78 18.85 -3.15
C GLU A 56 -10.65 19.25 -4.62
N ILE A 57 -11.30 18.50 -5.50
CA ILE A 57 -11.53 18.85 -6.91
C ILE A 57 -13.03 18.88 -7.19
N ASN A 58 -13.42 19.59 -8.23
CA ASN A 58 -14.80 19.60 -8.73
C ASN A 58 -14.82 19.04 -10.15
N VAL A 59 -15.57 17.97 -10.37
CA VAL A 59 -15.74 17.35 -11.69
C VAL A 59 -17.23 17.27 -12.00
N ASN A 60 -17.68 18.03 -13.01
CA ASN A 60 -19.08 18.12 -13.44
C ASN A 60 -20.06 18.46 -12.29
N GLY A 61 -19.67 19.32 -11.34
CA GLY A 61 -20.49 19.71 -10.20
C GLY A 61 -20.40 18.77 -8.98
N LEU A 62 -19.67 17.65 -9.09
CA LEU A 62 -19.40 16.74 -7.97
C LEU A 62 -18.07 17.08 -7.30
N ILE A 63 -18.08 17.18 -5.98
CA ILE A 63 -16.89 17.47 -5.18
C ILE A 63 -16.23 16.15 -4.75
N PHE A 64 -14.96 15.99 -5.10
CA PHE A 64 -14.15 14.86 -4.67
C PHE A 64 -13.08 15.34 -3.68
N PRO A 65 -13.15 14.95 -2.39
CA PRO A 65 -12.15 15.32 -1.41
C PRO A 65 -10.82 14.59 -1.68
N ILE A 66 -9.72 15.32 -1.54
CA ILE A 66 -8.37 14.78 -1.59
C ILE A 66 -7.88 14.58 -0.17
N PHE A 67 -7.39 13.38 0.10
CA PHE A 67 -6.85 12.98 1.37
C PHE A 67 -5.35 12.73 1.28
N SER A 68 -4.67 12.77 2.43
CA SER A 68 -3.27 12.40 2.57
C SER A 68 -3.12 11.33 3.64
N TYR A 69 -2.47 10.23 3.30
CA TYR A 69 -2.21 9.13 4.21
C TYR A 69 -0.71 9.06 4.57
N LYS A 70 -0.40 8.94 5.86
CA LYS A 70 0.98 8.82 6.34
C LYS A 70 1.51 7.40 6.18
N VAL A 71 2.59 7.24 5.41
CA VAL A 71 3.14 5.94 4.95
C VAL A 71 3.59 5.02 6.09
N TYR A 72 3.81 5.55 7.30
CA TYR A 72 4.28 4.79 8.44
C TYR A 72 3.36 4.88 9.67
N GLY A 73 3.15 3.73 10.31
CA GLY A 73 2.47 3.59 11.60
C GLY A 73 3.41 3.21 12.72
N ILE A 74 2.97 3.35 13.97
CA ILE A 74 3.76 3.02 15.17
C ILE A 74 3.61 1.53 15.53
N TYR A 75 2.37 1.05 15.66
CA TYR A 75 2.06 -0.31 16.14
C TYR A 75 1.48 -1.24 15.07
N ASN A 76 0.36 -0.82 14.46
CA ASN A 76 -0.25 -1.52 13.34
C ASN A 76 0.11 -0.81 12.04
N MET A 77 0.27 -1.57 10.95
CA MET A 77 0.58 -1.00 9.62
C MET A 77 1.87 -0.17 9.67
N ILE A 78 2.98 -0.81 10.07
CA ILE A 78 4.30 -0.16 10.21
C ILE A 78 4.72 0.53 8.92
N PHE A 79 4.42 -0.10 7.79
CA PHE A 79 4.45 0.45 6.44
C PHE A 79 3.08 0.23 5.80
N PHE A 80 2.42 1.30 5.39
CA PHE A 80 1.13 1.23 4.70
C PHE A 80 0.85 2.53 3.97
N ILE A 81 0.50 2.45 2.70
CA ILE A 81 0.38 3.61 1.80
C ILE A 81 -1.03 4.20 1.76
N GLY A 82 -1.91 3.76 2.66
CA GLY A 82 -3.32 4.13 2.62
C GLY A 82 -4.13 3.18 1.74
N PRO A 83 -5.40 3.50 1.49
CA PRO A 83 -6.24 2.69 0.62
C PRO A 83 -5.69 2.77 -0.82
N LYS A 84 -5.60 1.62 -1.48
CA LYS A 84 -5.02 1.51 -2.83
C LYS A 84 -5.74 0.45 -3.63
N GLN A 85 -6.41 0.89 -4.69
CA GLN A 85 -6.94 0.07 -5.77
C GLN A 85 -6.40 0.52 -7.13
N ALA A 86 -5.93 1.75 -7.24
CA ALA A 86 -5.06 2.17 -8.32
C ALA A 86 -3.94 3.07 -7.78
N VAL A 87 -2.83 3.20 -8.53
CA VAL A 87 -1.73 4.11 -8.24
C VAL A 87 -1.38 4.88 -9.50
N LYS A 88 -1.50 6.21 -9.43
CA LYS A 88 -0.96 7.13 -10.42
C LYS A 88 0.46 7.49 -10.02
N PHE A 89 1.37 7.51 -10.99
CA PHE A 89 2.71 8.04 -10.83
C PHE A 89 3.21 8.69 -12.10
N ASP A 90 4.12 9.65 -11.94
CA ASP A 90 4.80 10.38 -13.00
C ASP A 90 6.32 10.10 -12.98
N LYS A 91 7.05 10.74 -13.89
CA LYS A 91 8.51 10.64 -13.94
C LYS A 91 9.19 11.09 -12.65
N GLU A 92 8.66 12.13 -12.01
CA GLU A 92 9.31 12.79 -10.89
C GLU A 92 9.28 11.94 -9.62
N ILE A 93 8.18 11.21 -9.38
CA ILE A 93 8.14 10.25 -8.28
C ILE A 93 9.03 9.05 -8.56
N LEU A 94 9.09 8.56 -9.81
CA LEU A 94 9.96 7.43 -10.18
C LEU A 94 11.44 7.73 -9.94
N LYS A 95 11.89 8.96 -10.21
CA LYS A 95 13.25 9.42 -9.89
C LYS A 95 13.56 9.42 -8.39
N LYS A 96 12.54 9.64 -7.54
CA LYS A 96 12.69 9.65 -6.07
C LYS A 96 12.75 8.24 -5.47
N ILE A 97 12.33 7.21 -6.21
CA ILE A 97 12.29 5.85 -5.69
C ILE A 97 13.71 5.36 -5.40
N ASN A 98 13.89 4.88 -4.17
CA ASN A 98 15.12 4.24 -3.73
C ASN A 98 15.23 2.84 -4.35
N VAL A 99 15.95 2.76 -5.47
CA VAL A 99 16.17 1.51 -6.22
C VAL A 99 16.82 0.43 -5.36
N LYS A 100 17.72 0.79 -4.43
CA LYS A 100 18.33 -0.16 -3.50
C LYS A 100 17.26 -0.78 -2.59
N ALA A 101 16.38 0.03 -2.01
CA ALA A 101 15.27 -0.45 -1.19
C ALA A 101 14.33 -1.36 -1.99
N MET A 102 13.97 -0.97 -3.21
CA MET A 102 13.15 -1.78 -4.11
C MET A 102 13.79 -3.15 -4.40
N ASN A 103 15.08 -3.19 -4.74
CA ASN A 103 15.80 -4.43 -4.99
C ASN A 103 15.94 -5.28 -3.74
N ASP A 104 16.21 -4.67 -2.59
CA ASP A 104 16.37 -5.37 -1.32
C ASP A 104 15.07 -6.03 -0.86
N ILE A 105 13.92 -5.36 -1.00
CA ILE A 105 12.62 -5.95 -0.68
C ILE A 105 12.23 -7.03 -1.69
N LYS A 106 12.47 -6.83 -2.99
CA LYS A 106 12.29 -7.86 -4.02
C LYS A 106 13.08 -9.13 -3.69
N ASN A 107 14.37 -8.99 -3.41
CA ASN A 107 15.24 -10.11 -3.06
C ASN A 107 14.81 -10.79 -1.74
N SER A 108 14.31 -9.99 -0.78
CA SER A 108 13.75 -10.52 0.47
C SER A 108 12.50 -11.37 0.24
N LEU A 109 11.59 -10.92 -0.65
CA LEU A 109 10.38 -11.65 -1.03
C LEU A 109 10.70 -12.96 -1.76
N ILE A 110 11.67 -12.97 -2.67
CA ILE A 110 12.07 -14.17 -3.43
C ILE A 110 12.60 -15.28 -2.49
N ARG A 111 13.23 -14.92 -1.36
CA ARG A 111 13.70 -15.88 -0.35
C ARG A 111 12.59 -16.53 0.47
N ILE A 112 11.37 -16.01 0.40
CA ILE A 112 10.19 -16.62 1.03
C ILE A 112 9.61 -17.63 0.04
N ASP A 113 9.23 -18.82 0.52
CA ASP A 113 8.53 -19.83 -0.31
C ASP A 113 7.30 -19.18 -0.96
N GLN A 114 7.12 -19.46 -2.25
CA GLN A 114 6.07 -18.85 -3.07
C GLN A 114 4.67 -18.99 -2.47
N ARG A 115 4.38 -20.11 -1.78
CA ARG A 115 3.09 -20.37 -1.12
C ARG A 115 2.76 -19.36 -0.02
N PHE A 116 3.78 -18.76 0.59
CA PHE A 116 3.60 -17.77 1.65
C PHE A 116 3.64 -16.33 1.15
N ARG A 117 4.15 -16.05 -0.05
CA ARG A 117 4.31 -14.67 -0.55
C ARG A 117 2.97 -13.92 -0.65
N ASN A 118 1.90 -14.63 -1.01
CA ASN A 118 0.55 -14.06 -1.13
C ASN A 118 -0.04 -13.56 0.21
N TYR A 119 0.59 -13.90 1.34
CA TYR A 119 0.19 -13.35 2.64
C TYR A 119 0.77 -11.95 2.90
N ILE A 120 1.76 -11.51 2.13
CA ILE A 120 2.32 -10.16 2.19
C ILE A 120 1.50 -9.29 1.27
N SER A 121 1.00 -8.17 1.80
CA SER A 121 0.22 -7.23 1.00
C SER A 121 1.14 -6.28 0.22
N ASP A 122 0.71 -5.92 -0.98
CA ASP A 122 1.44 -4.99 -1.83
C ASP A 122 1.59 -3.61 -1.16
N GLU A 123 0.61 -3.14 -0.38
CA GLU A 123 0.69 -1.86 0.35
C GLU A 123 1.80 -1.85 1.41
N THR A 124 2.12 -3.01 1.99
CA THR A 124 3.26 -3.12 2.91
C THR A 124 4.57 -2.97 2.13
N THR A 125 4.68 -3.62 0.98
CA THR A 125 5.89 -3.58 0.15
C THR A 125 6.13 -2.20 -0.47
N LEU A 126 5.09 -1.58 -1.02
CA LEU A 126 5.13 -0.21 -1.50
C LEU A 126 5.39 0.77 -0.35
N GLY A 127 4.79 0.55 0.82
CA GLY A 127 5.03 1.38 2.00
C GLY A 127 6.48 1.36 2.47
N PHE A 128 7.13 0.19 2.41
CA PHE A 128 8.56 0.09 2.67
C PHE A 128 9.37 0.92 1.66
N ILE A 129 9.10 0.75 0.37
CA ILE A 129 9.79 1.47 -0.70
C ILE A 129 9.61 2.97 -0.52
N TYR A 130 8.37 3.45 -0.35
CA TYR A 130 8.05 4.87 -0.18
C TYR A 130 8.72 5.47 1.05
N TYR A 131 8.63 4.78 2.19
CA TYR A 131 9.26 5.27 3.43
C TYR A 131 10.77 5.47 3.27
N TYR A 132 11.48 4.51 2.68
CA TYR A 132 12.92 4.59 2.45
C TYR A 132 13.32 5.40 1.20
N SER A 133 12.34 5.83 0.42
CA SER A 133 12.48 6.85 -0.64
C SER A 133 12.21 8.27 -0.11
N GLY A 134 11.91 8.43 1.19
CA GLY A 134 11.59 9.72 1.79
C GLY A 134 10.14 10.20 1.56
N ILE A 135 9.29 9.38 0.92
CA ILE A 135 7.88 9.67 0.69
C ILE A 135 7.11 9.36 1.97
N LYS A 136 6.82 10.40 2.75
CA LYS A 136 6.18 10.27 4.07
C LYS A 136 4.66 10.24 4.01
N ASN A 137 4.08 10.90 3.00
CA ASN A 137 2.64 11.01 2.83
C ASN A 137 2.25 10.70 1.39
N VAL A 138 1.15 9.99 1.20
CA VAL A 138 0.59 9.61 -0.11
C VAL A 138 -0.78 10.27 -0.25
N PRO A 139 -0.96 11.17 -1.23
CA PRO A 139 -2.27 11.68 -1.57
C PRO A 139 -3.16 10.54 -2.07
N TRP A 140 -4.46 10.60 -1.79
CA TRP A 140 -5.41 9.65 -2.34
C TRP A 140 -6.79 10.26 -2.52
N ILE A 141 -7.53 9.71 -3.47
CA ILE A 141 -8.87 10.16 -3.87
C ILE A 141 -9.79 8.97 -4.11
N ILE A 142 -11.10 9.20 -4.00
CA ILE A 142 -12.11 8.20 -4.35
C ILE A 142 -12.36 8.28 -5.87
N GLY A 143 -12.19 7.16 -6.56
CA GLY A 143 -12.32 7.10 -8.03
C GLY A 143 -12.35 5.69 -8.62
N THR A 144 -12.50 4.66 -7.80
CA THR A 144 -12.67 3.28 -8.26
C THR A 144 -13.93 2.65 -7.68
N GLN A 145 -14.45 1.62 -8.33
CA GLN A 145 -15.51 0.76 -7.82
C GLN A 145 -15.01 -0.70 -7.84
N HIS A 146 -15.22 -1.42 -6.73
CA HIS A 146 -14.94 -2.85 -6.69
C HIS A 146 -16.02 -3.62 -7.47
N LYS A 147 -15.62 -4.49 -8.40
CA LYS A 147 -16.56 -5.28 -9.20
C LYS A 147 -17.06 -6.54 -8.47
N TYR A 148 -16.27 -7.10 -7.56
CA TYR A 148 -16.59 -8.32 -6.83
C TYR A 148 -16.08 -8.25 -5.39
N HIS A 149 -16.95 -8.50 -4.41
CA HIS A 149 -16.54 -8.83 -3.04
C HIS A 149 -16.03 -10.28 -2.98
N ALA A 150 -14.96 -10.58 -3.71
CA ALA A 150 -14.26 -11.85 -3.53
C ALA A 150 -13.37 -11.80 -2.28
N SER A 151 -13.92 -11.39 -1.14
CA SER A 151 -13.28 -11.74 0.13
C SER A 151 -13.44 -13.25 0.24
N THR A 152 -12.42 -13.99 -0.20
CA THR A 152 -12.31 -15.43 0.05
C THR A 152 -12.68 -15.61 1.51
N SER A 153 -13.78 -16.30 1.80
CA SER A 153 -14.21 -16.51 3.18
C SER A 153 -13.12 -17.32 3.86
N ILE A 154 -12.21 -16.64 4.57
CA ILE A 154 -11.15 -17.29 5.32
C ILE A 154 -11.84 -18.08 6.43
N THR A 155 -12.01 -19.37 6.18
CA THR A 155 -12.66 -20.33 7.08
C THR A 155 -11.92 -20.44 8.40
N ASP A 156 -10.59 -20.34 8.39
CA ASP A 156 -9.76 -20.30 9.61
C ASP A 156 -8.97 -18.99 9.76
N LYS A 157 -9.62 -18.01 10.41
CA LYS A 157 -9.01 -16.70 10.72
C LYS A 157 -7.81 -16.80 11.67
N LYS A 158 -7.72 -17.80 12.54
CA LYS A 158 -6.62 -17.94 13.52
C LYS A 158 -5.35 -18.38 12.79
N THR A 159 -5.44 -19.47 12.03
CA THR A 159 -4.33 -20.00 11.23
C THR A 159 -3.87 -18.97 10.19
N PHE A 160 -4.79 -18.30 9.50
CA PHE A 160 -4.45 -17.24 8.56
C PHE A 160 -3.62 -16.12 9.20
N LYS A 161 -4.03 -15.62 10.37
CA LYS A 161 -3.29 -14.58 11.10
C LYS A 161 -1.92 -15.06 11.57
N MET A 162 -1.79 -16.32 11.96
CA MET A 162 -0.51 -16.93 12.32
C MET A 162 0.43 -17.03 11.11
N ILE A 163 -0.02 -17.60 9.99
CA ILE A 163 0.77 -17.73 8.75
C ILE A 163 1.18 -16.35 8.24
N ARG A 164 0.27 -15.37 8.27
CA ARG A 164 0.59 -13.99 7.91
C ARG A 164 1.69 -13.43 8.82
N ALA A 165 1.58 -13.59 10.13
CA ALA A 165 2.61 -13.12 11.06
C ALA A 165 3.97 -13.78 10.85
N LEU A 166 4.00 -15.10 10.62
CA LEU A 166 5.21 -15.85 10.27
C LEU A 166 5.84 -15.28 9.00
N THR A 167 5.05 -15.07 7.97
CA THR A 167 5.51 -14.58 6.66
C THR A 167 6.09 -13.17 6.78
N PHE A 168 5.40 -12.26 7.47
CA PHE A 168 5.91 -10.92 7.76
C PHE A 168 7.20 -10.97 8.60
N SER A 169 7.30 -11.89 9.58
CA SER A 169 8.54 -12.05 10.35
C SER A 169 9.70 -12.54 9.46
N LYS A 170 9.46 -13.42 8.49
CA LYS A 170 10.49 -13.86 7.53
C LYS A 170 10.95 -12.70 6.64
N LEU A 171 10.00 -11.90 6.13
CA LEU A 171 10.29 -10.69 5.35
C LEU A 171 11.17 -9.72 6.15
N GLY A 172 10.80 -9.47 7.41
CA GLY A 172 11.56 -8.63 8.33
C GLY A 172 12.98 -9.14 8.55
N ARG A 173 13.11 -10.43 8.90
CA ARG A 173 14.40 -11.09 9.16
C ARG A 173 15.38 -10.95 8.02
N ASN A 174 14.92 -11.12 6.79
CA ASN A 174 15.73 -11.03 5.57
C ASN A 174 16.24 -9.60 5.28
N LEU A 175 15.72 -8.59 5.99
CA LEU A 175 16.09 -7.18 5.87
C LEU A 175 16.81 -6.64 7.12
N ILE A 176 16.98 -7.45 8.18
CA ILE A 176 17.77 -7.07 9.38
C ILE A 176 19.24 -6.92 9.01
N GLY A 177 19.92 -5.98 9.65
CA GLY A 177 21.36 -5.72 9.44
C GLY A 177 21.67 -4.94 8.17
N LYS A 178 20.64 -4.63 7.36
CA LYS A 178 20.73 -3.63 6.28
C LYS A 178 20.47 -2.23 6.82
N SER A 179 20.57 -1.22 5.96
CA SER A 179 20.32 0.20 6.26
C SER A 179 18.84 0.56 6.49
N TYR A 180 18.05 -0.33 7.12
CA TYR A 180 16.61 -0.23 7.30
C TYR A 180 16.18 -0.41 8.78
N PRO A 181 16.47 0.56 9.67
CA PRO A 181 16.29 0.38 11.12
C PRO A 181 14.85 0.06 11.54
N ARG A 182 13.84 0.61 10.85
CA ARG A 182 12.42 0.33 11.10
C ARG A 182 12.04 -1.12 10.77
N MET A 183 12.82 -1.83 9.95
CA MET A 183 12.63 -3.27 9.72
C MET A 183 12.98 -4.12 10.93
N ASN A 184 13.86 -3.65 11.82
CA ASN A 184 14.12 -4.35 13.08
C ASN A 184 12.86 -4.36 13.94
N TRP A 185 12.19 -3.21 14.07
CA TRP A 185 10.90 -3.11 14.76
C TRP A 185 9.83 -3.96 14.08
N PHE A 186 9.75 -3.91 12.75
CA PHE A 186 8.84 -4.75 11.97
C PHE A 186 9.04 -6.23 12.26
N TYR A 187 10.28 -6.71 12.21
CA TYR A 187 10.61 -8.09 12.53
C TYR A 187 10.16 -8.47 13.93
N VAL A 188 10.59 -7.73 14.96
CA VAL A 188 10.28 -8.02 16.36
C VAL A 188 8.77 -8.08 16.56
N ARG A 189 8.05 -7.07 16.06
CA ARG A 189 6.59 -7.00 16.18
C ARG A 189 5.90 -8.24 15.60
N TYR A 190 6.24 -8.62 14.37
CA TYR A 190 5.60 -9.75 13.71
C TYR A 190 6.07 -11.11 14.24
N LYS A 191 7.31 -11.20 14.73
CA LYS A 191 7.81 -12.40 15.42
C LYS A 191 7.07 -12.64 16.73
N LEU A 192 6.88 -11.60 17.55
CA LEU A 192 6.04 -11.68 18.76
C LEU A 192 4.60 -12.04 18.41
N ALA A 193 4.04 -11.41 17.36
CA ALA A 193 2.68 -11.70 16.90
C ALA A 193 2.49 -13.13 16.36
N TYR A 194 3.56 -13.76 15.88
CA TYR A 194 3.56 -15.16 15.50
C TYR A 194 3.54 -16.04 16.76
N ILE A 195 4.48 -15.82 17.68
CA ILE A 195 4.61 -16.58 18.93
C ILE A 195 3.30 -16.57 19.73
N THR A 196 2.72 -15.39 19.97
CA THR A 196 1.49 -15.26 20.76
C THR A 196 0.31 -15.97 20.12
N ARG A 197 0.22 -15.96 18.78
CA ARG A 197 -0.84 -16.67 18.05
C ARG A 197 -0.64 -18.18 18.05
N THR A 198 0.59 -18.65 17.95
CA THR A 198 0.91 -20.07 18.06
C THR A 198 0.54 -20.61 19.44
N ILE A 199 0.88 -19.89 20.52
CA ILE A 199 0.50 -20.27 21.89
C ILE A 199 -1.03 -20.33 22.02
N SER A 200 -1.76 -19.31 21.55
CA SER A 200 -3.23 -19.26 21.57
C SER A 200 -3.94 -20.32 20.69
N MET A 201 -3.20 -21.07 19.88
CA MET A 201 -3.74 -22.21 19.13
C MET A 201 -3.48 -23.54 19.82
N LEU A 202 -2.50 -23.59 20.74
CA LEU A 202 -2.11 -24.78 21.49
C LEU A 202 -2.87 -24.91 22.83
N PHE A 203 -3.40 -23.80 23.34
CA PHE A 203 -4.21 -23.69 24.56
C PHE A 203 -5.50 -22.93 24.24
#